data_AF-A0A564YYZ5-F1
#
_entry.id   AF-A0A564YYZ5-F1
#
_cell.length_a   1.000
_cell.length_b   1.000
_cell.length_c   1.000
_cell.angle_alpha   90.00
_cell.angle_beta   90.00
_cell.angle_gamma   90.00
#
_symmetry.space_group_name_H-M   'P 1'
#
loop_
_entity.id
_entity.type
_entity.pdbx_description
1 polymer ?
#
loop_
_entity_poly.entity_id
_entity_poly.type
_entity_poly.pdbx_seq_one_letter_code
_entity_poly.pdbx_strand_id
1 'polypeptide(L)'
;MAIAYKRARFLKPGEEDLIVSEEIDESTEGSVVLNITGIRHIDQQRQSLPTFKWRSHFLYLLETSRVVVVTGETGSGKSTQLPQYIYEAGWVKGTSKYIAVTQPRRVAAITLATRVAEEKDCKLGNEVGYLIRFEDCFKPGRTHILYMTDGMLIQEMTRDPLLQNYRVIILDEVHERSLQVDLLLGLVKKI
;
A
#
# COMPACT_ATOMS: atom_id res chain seq x y z
N MET A 1 29.99 -2.68 10.03
CA MET A 1 29.63 -1.28 10.32
C MET A 1 28.32 -1.01 9.59
N ALA A 2 27.19 -1.02 10.31
CA ALA A 2 25.87 -0.91 9.69
C ALA A 2 25.63 0.53 9.24
N ILE A 3 25.38 0.73 7.95
CA ILE A 3 24.93 2.02 7.41
C ILE A 3 23.55 2.30 8.03
N ALA A 4 23.47 3.31 8.89
CA ALA A 4 22.20 3.80 9.41
C ALA A 4 21.37 4.31 8.23
N TYR A 5 20.37 3.54 7.82
CA TYR A 5 19.43 3.96 6.80
C TYR A 5 18.66 5.17 7.32
N LYS A 6 18.89 6.33 6.71
CA LYS A 6 18.16 7.57 6.99
C LYS A 6 16.71 7.31 6.60
N ARG A 7 15.84 7.15 7.61
CA ARG A 7 14.39 6.99 7.43
C ARG A 7 13.90 8.21 6.63
N ALA A 8 13.16 8.00 5.54
CA ALA A 8 12.54 9.10 4.81
C ALA A 8 11.67 9.87 5.80
N ARG A 9 11.99 11.15 6.03
CA ARG A 9 11.27 12.04 6.94
C ARG A 9 10.33 12.86 6.07
N PHE A 10 9.04 12.55 6.08
CA PHE A 10 8.07 13.28 5.29
C PHE A 10 7.86 14.66 5.90
N LEU A 11 7.83 15.71 5.07
CA LEU A 11 7.67 17.09 5.52
C LEU A 11 6.23 17.33 5.99
N LYS A 12 6.07 18.29 6.91
CA LYS A 12 4.74 18.73 7.31
C LYS A 12 4.03 19.38 6.13
N PRO A 13 2.71 19.18 5.98
CA PRO A 13 1.90 19.92 5.01
C PRO A 13 2.08 21.43 5.22
N GLY A 14 2.56 22.15 4.20
CA GLY A 14 2.91 23.58 4.28
C GLY A 14 4.39 23.90 4.48
N GLU A 15 5.26 22.92 4.71
CA GLU A 15 6.73 23.08 4.67
C GLU A 15 7.32 22.71 3.28
N GLU A 16 6.47 22.35 2.32
CA GLU A 16 6.85 21.90 0.97
C GLU A 16 7.42 23.04 0.10
N ASP A 17 7.05 24.30 0.36
CA ASP A 17 7.51 25.49 -0.37
C ASP A 17 8.98 25.87 -0.07
N LEU A 18 9.64 25.22 0.88
CA LEU A 18 10.99 25.59 1.35
C LEU A 18 12.14 24.81 0.69
N ILE A 19 11.85 23.83 -0.18
CA ILE A 19 12.86 23.06 -0.91
C ILE A 19 12.52 23.05 -2.40
N VAL A 20 12.58 24.23 -3.03
CA VAL A 20 12.70 24.33 -4.50
C VAL A 20 14.16 24.58 -4.84
N SER A 21 14.97 23.52 -4.83
CA SER A 21 16.21 23.40 -5.60
C SER A 21 16.93 22.12 -5.19
N GLU A 22 16.82 21.07 -5.99
CA GLU A 22 17.93 20.16 -6.29
C GLU A 22 17.55 19.31 -7.50
N GLU A 23 18.34 19.50 -8.57
CA GLU A 23 18.21 18.88 -9.89
C GLU A 23 18.41 17.36 -9.82
N ILE A 24 17.69 16.60 -10.65
CA ILE A 24 17.92 15.15 -10.83
C ILE A 24 18.78 14.96 -12.07
N ASP A 25 19.97 14.39 -11.85
CA ASP A 25 20.97 14.07 -12.88
C ASP A 25 20.56 12.82 -13.66
N GLU A 26 20.50 12.94 -14.99
CA GLU A 26 20.22 11.85 -15.93
C GLU A 26 21.49 11.07 -16.26
N SER A 27 21.57 9.79 -15.87
CA SER A 27 22.29 8.78 -16.68
C SER A 27 22.07 7.36 -16.16
N THR A 28 21.46 6.51 -16.99
CA THR A 28 21.90 5.11 -17.18
C THR A 28 21.39 4.63 -18.55
N GLU A 29 22.33 4.42 -19.47
CA GLU A 29 22.11 3.79 -20.77
C GLU A 29 21.83 2.29 -20.61
N GLY A 30 20.73 1.83 -21.20
CA GLY A 30 20.38 0.42 -21.32
C GLY A 30 19.09 0.28 -22.09
N SER A 31 19.18 -0.01 -23.40
CA SER A 31 18.01 -0.14 -24.28
C SER A 31 17.26 -1.45 -24.01
N VAL A 32 16.34 -1.42 -23.06
CA VAL A 32 15.25 -2.40 -22.97
C VAL A 32 14.11 -1.88 -23.83
N VAL A 33 13.72 -2.61 -24.86
CA VAL A 33 12.52 -2.31 -25.65
C VAL A 33 11.29 -2.65 -24.80
N LEU A 34 10.96 -1.75 -23.87
CA LEU A 34 9.71 -1.75 -23.12
C LEU A 34 8.64 -1.10 -23.99
N ASN A 35 7.39 -1.57 -23.87
CA ASN A 35 6.24 -0.88 -24.45
C ASN A 35 5.98 0.41 -23.65
N ILE A 36 6.81 1.44 -23.92
CA ILE A 36 6.83 2.73 -23.24
C ILE A 36 5.44 3.41 -23.28
N THR A 37 4.67 3.19 -24.34
CA THR A 37 3.34 3.76 -24.53
C THR A 37 2.32 3.29 -23.48
N GLY A 38 2.31 1.99 -23.13
CA GLY A 38 1.37 1.45 -22.14
C GLY A 38 1.68 1.91 -20.71
N ILE A 39 2.97 1.90 -20.35
CA ILE A 39 3.43 2.30 -19.01
C ILE A 39 3.17 3.78 -18.75
N ARG A 40 3.50 4.65 -19.73
CA ARG A 40 3.22 6.10 -19.62
C ARG A 40 1.73 6.40 -19.44
N HIS A 41 0.85 5.63 -20.08
CA HIS A 41 -0.59 5.81 -19.95
C HIS A 41 -1.11 5.42 -18.55
N ILE A 42 -0.58 4.36 -17.96
CA ILE A 42 -0.96 3.92 -16.61
C ILE A 42 -0.49 4.95 -15.56
N ASP A 43 0.73 5.45 -15.67
CA ASP A 43 1.24 6.45 -14.73
C ASP A 43 0.47 7.78 -14.83
N GLN A 44 0.13 8.22 -16.05
CA GLN A 44 -0.74 9.38 -16.24
C GLN A 44 -2.12 9.16 -15.60
N GLN A 45 -2.70 7.97 -15.76
CA GLN A 45 -3.97 7.61 -15.11
C GLN A 45 -3.84 7.68 -13.59
N ARG A 46 -2.77 7.14 -12.99
CA ARG A 46 -2.54 7.20 -11.54
C ARG A 46 -2.42 8.64 -11.04
N GLN A 47 -1.70 9.50 -11.76
CA GLN A 47 -1.53 10.92 -11.41
C GLN A 47 -2.84 11.72 -11.53
N SER A 48 -3.75 11.32 -12.42
CA SER A 48 -5.06 11.95 -12.56
C SER A 48 -6.03 11.65 -11.41
N LEU A 49 -5.76 10.64 -10.59
CA LEU A 49 -6.64 10.25 -9.49
C LEU A 49 -6.62 11.30 -8.36
N PRO A 50 -7.77 11.60 -7.72
CA PRO A 50 -7.84 12.58 -6.64
C PRO A 50 -6.84 12.33 -5.50
N THR A 51 -6.51 11.07 -5.20
CA THR A 51 -5.54 10.70 -4.15
C THR A 51 -4.12 11.17 -4.43
N PHE A 52 -3.74 11.42 -5.69
CA PHE A 52 -2.38 11.85 -6.04
C PHE A 52 -2.00 13.18 -5.37
N LYS A 53 -2.93 14.14 -5.36
CA LYS A 53 -2.73 15.47 -4.74
C LYS A 53 -2.45 15.39 -3.24
N TRP A 54 -2.90 14.32 -2.58
CA TRP A 54 -2.79 14.15 -1.13
C TRP A 54 -1.67 13.18 -0.73
N ARG A 55 -0.85 12.70 -1.69
CA ARG A 55 0.19 11.69 -1.44
C ARG A 55 1.15 12.08 -0.32
N SER A 56 1.75 13.27 -0.39
CA SER A 56 2.73 13.75 0.60
C SER A 56 2.09 13.91 1.98
N HIS A 57 0.91 14.52 2.03
CA HIS A 57 0.12 14.69 3.25
C HIS A 57 -0.22 13.36 3.92
N PHE A 58 -0.66 12.38 3.14
CA PHE A 58 -0.97 11.03 3.63
C PHE A 58 0.28 10.35 4.21
N LEU A 59 1.41 10.39 3.53
CA LEU A 59 2.66 9.77 4.00
C LEU A 59 3.19 10.44 5.28
N TYR A 60 3.06 11.75 5.39
CA TYR A 60 3.37 12.49 6.62
C TYR A 60 2.48 12.06 7.79
N LEU A 61 1.15 12.00 7.58
CA LEU A 61 0.22 11.56 8.62
C LEU A 61 0.50 10.11 9.03
N LEU A 62 0.81 9.23 8.08
CA LEU A 62 1.15 7.85 8.35
C LEU A 62 2.43 7.72 9.18
N GLU A 63 3.44 8.56 8.94
CA GLU A 63 4.68 8.56 9.73
C GLU A 63 4.47 9.07 11.16
N THR A 64 3.64 10.09 11.33
CA THR A 64 3.48 10.81 12.59
C THR A 64 2.34 10.31 13.47
N SER A 65 1.41 9.54 12.90
CA SER A 65 0.21 9.06 13.59
C SER A 65 0.16 7.53 13.57
N ARG A 66 -0.25 6.92 14.69
CA ARG A 66 -0.48 5.46 14.75
C ARG A 66 -1.71 5.02 13.95
N VAL A 67 -2.71 5.90 13.86
CA VAL A 67 -3.98 5.65 13.14
C VAL A 67 -4.26 6.86 12.26
N VAL A 68 -4.59 6.61 11.00
CA VAL A 68 -4.97 7.64 10.03
C VAL A 68 -6.32 7.25 9.44
N VAL A 69 -7.30 8.16 9.51
CA VAL A 69 -8.60 7.98 8.86
C VAL A 69 -8.55 8.71 7.52
N VAL A 70 -8.75 7.96 6.44
CA VAL A 70 -8.74 8.50 5.08
C VAL A 70 -10.15 8.44 4.51
N THR A 71 -10.70 9.59 4.15
CA THR A 71 -12.02 9.71 3.52
C THR A 71 -11.90 10.15 2.07
N GLY A 72 -12.73 9.61 1.19
CA GLY A 72 -12.82 10.03 -0.20
C GLY A 72 -13.87 9.20 -0.94
N GLU A 73 -14.44 9.73 -2.00
CA GLU A 73 -15.47 9.05 -2.79
C GLU A 73 -14.96 7.78 -3.48
N THR A 74 -15.85 6.88 -3.88
CA THR A 74 -15.50 5.73 -4.71
C THR A 74 -14.87 6.21 -6.02
N GLY A 75 -13.82 5.52 -6.50
CA GLY A 75 -13.07 5.95 -7.69
C GLY A 75 -11.98 7.00 -7.42
N SER A 76 -11.84 7.52 -6.20
CA SER A 76 -10.73 8.42 -5.83
C SER A 76 -9.33 7.78 -5.85
N GLY A 77 -9.26 6.44 -5.91
CA GLY A 77 -8.02 5.68 -5.96
C GLY A 77 -7.47 5.21 -4.61
N LYS A 78 -8.25 5.27 -3.52
CA LYS A 78 -7.78 4.88 -2.17
C LYS A 78 -7.22 3.44 -2.13
N SER A 79 -8.03 2.49 -2.56
CA SER A 79 -7.75 1.05 -2.49
C SER A 79 -6.61 0.60 -3.40
N THR A 80 -6.31 1.37 -4.46
CA THR A 80 -5.22 1.07 -5.40
C THR A 80 -3.95 1.86 -5.09
N GLN A 81 -4.04 3.15 -4.79
CA GLN A 81 -2.88 4.03 -4.71
C GLN A 81 -2.24 4.14 -3.32
N LEU A 82 -3.03 4.16 -2.24
CA LEU A 82 -2.47 4.27 -0.88
C LEU A 82 -1.46 3.17 -0.54
N PRO A 83 -1.73 1.87 -0.75
CA PRO A 83 -0.73 0.82 -0.50
C PRO A 83 0.53 0.99 -1.37
N GLN A 84 0.38 1.46 -2.62
CA GLN A 84 1.52 1.73 -3.49
C GLN A 84 2.36 2.90 -2.98
N TYR A 85 1.75 3.98 -2.50
CA TYR A 85 2.48 5.11 -1.91
C TYR A 85 3.30 4.68 -0.70
N ILE A 86 2.73 3.84 0.17
CA ILE A 86 3.44 3.29 1.36
C ILE A 86 4.63 2.44 0.92
N TYR A 87 4.42 1.58 -0.08
CA TYR A 87 5.46 0.72 -0.63
C TYR A 87 6.60 1.55 -1.25
N GLU A 88 6.26 2.51 -2.12
CA GLU A 88 7.22 3.41 -2.78
C GLU A 88 7.97 4.31 -1.80
N ALA A 89 7.33 4.69 -0.70
CA ALA A 89 7.95 5.40 0.43
C ALA A 89 8.96 4.54 1.23
N GLY A 90 9.11 3.26 0.91
CA GLY A 90 10.14 2.39 1.48
C GLY A 90 9.81 1.83 2.87
N TRP A 91 8.54 1.87 3.29
CA TRP A 91 8.11 1.43 4.63
C TRP A 91 8.44 -0.03 4.96
N VAL A 92 8.55 -0.86 3.92
CA VAL A 92 8.80 -2.30 3.99
C VAL A 92 10.14 -2.69 3.34
N LYS A 93 10.92 -1.72 2.85
CA LYS A 93 12.21 -1.96 2.19
C LYS A 93 13.18 -2.65 3.15
N GLY A 94 13.76 -3.78 2.72
CA GLY A 94 14.70 -4.56 3.53
C GLY A 94 14.05 -5.34 4.68
N THR A 95 12.71 -5.42 4.73
CA THR A 95 11.96 -6.21 5.71
C THR A 95 11.21 -7.33 5.01
N SER A 96 10.78 -8.36 5.74
CA SER A 96 9.83 -9.38 5.24
C SER A 96 8.37 -9.05 5.57
N LYS A 97 8.09 -7.79 5.94
CA LYS A 97 6.76 -7.38 6.43
C LYS A 97 5.82 -6.99 5.30
N TYR A 98 4.53 -7.15 5.56
CA TYR A 98 3.45 -6.84 4.63
C TYR A 98 2.76 -5.50 4.94
N ILE A 99 2.21 -4.90 3.89
CA ILE A 99 1.16 -3.89 3.90
C ILE A 99 -0.13 -4.66 3.60
N ALA A 100 -0.94 -4.91 4.63
CA ALA A 100 -2.23 -5.57 4.46
C ALA A 100 -3.28 -4.57 3.99
N VAL A 101 -4.10 -4.96 3.02
CA VAL A 101 -5.30 -4.23 2.61
C VAL A 101 -6.48 -5.17 2.69
N THR A 102 -7.38 -4.94 3.64
CA THR A 102 -8.57 -5.79 3.77
C THR A 102 -9.66 -5.36 2.81
N GLN A 103 -10.51 -6.30 2.42
CA GLN A 103 -11.70 -6.11 1.59
C GLN A 103 -12.83 -6.99 2.12
N PRO A 104 -14.09 -6.54 2.07
CA PRO A 104 -15.23 -7.33 2.54
C PRO A 104 -15.49 -8.56 1.65
N ARG A 105 -15.04 -8.53 0.38
CA ARG A 105 -15.36 -9.54 -0.63
C ARG A 105 -14.10 -10.12 -1.27
N ARG A 106 -14.10 -11.45 -1.46
CA ARG A 106 -13.01 -12.19 -2.14
C ARG A 106 -12.70 -11.64 -3.53
N VAL A 107 -13.75 -11.39 -4.33
CA VAL A 107 -13.61 -10.87 -5.70
C VAL A 107 -12.95 -9.49 -5.69
N ALA A 108 -13.29 -8.62 -4.73
CA ALA A 108 -12.66 -7.31 -4.61
C ALA A 108 -11.17 -7.42 -4.28
N ALA A 109 -10.79 -8.29 -3.33
CA ALA A 109 -9.39 -8.52 -2.98
C ALA A 109 -8.56 -9.02 -4.18
N ILE A 110 -9.06 -10.01 -4.94
CA ILE A 110 -8.37 -10.52 -6.13
C ILE A 110 -8.27 -9.43 -7.19
N THR A 111 -9.37 -8.75 -7.53
CA THR A 111 -9.39 -7.73 -8.59
C THR A 111 -8.46 -6.57 -8.28
N LEU A 112 -8.43 -6.10 -7.02
CA LEU A 112 -7.53 -5.03 -6.61
C LEU A 112 -6.06 -5.49 -6.63
N ALA A 113 -5.76 -6.70 -6.17
CA ALA A 113 -4.40 -7.23 -6.24
C ALA A 113 -3.90 -7.35 -7.68
N THR A 114 -4.74 -7.89 -8.58
CA THR A 114 -4.44 -8.00 -10.01
C THR A 114 -4.21 -6.62 -10.62
N ARG A 115 -5.14 -5.68 -10.38
CA ARG A 115 -5.04 -4.31 -10.89
C ARG A 115 -3.77 -3.62 -10.42
N VAL A 116 -3.43 -3.73 -9.13
CA VAL A 116 -2.22 -3.09 -8.59
C VAL A 116 -0.95 -3.80 -9.05
N ALA A 117 -0.99 -5.11 -9.28
CA ALA A 117 0.13 -5.82 -9.90
C ALA A 117 0.39 -5.32 -11.33
N GLU A 118 -0.66 -5.10 -12.13
CA GLU A 118 -0.58 -4.48 -13.46
C GLU A 118 -0.03 -3.04 -13.38
N GLU A 119 -0.53 -2.22 -12.46
CA GLU A 119 -0.06 -0.84 -12.27
C GLU A 119 1.43 -0.76 -11.87
N LYS A 120 1.94 -1.79 -11.19
CA LYS A 120 3.35 -1.91 -10.80
C LYS A 120 4.22 -2.64 -11.84
N ASP A 121 3.66 -3.01 -12.99
CA ASP A 121 4.32 -3.84 -14.00
C ASP A 121 4.99 -5.08 -13.40
N CYS A 122 4.23 -5.80 -12.57
CA CYS A 122 4.72 -6.99 -11.88
C CYS A 122 3.78 -8.17 -12.03
N LYS A 123 4.33 -9.38 -11.92
CA LYS A 123 3.51 -10.59 -11.92
C LYS A 123 2.79 -10.71 -10.58
N LEU A 124 1.48 -10.90 -10.61
CA LEU A 124 0.68 -11.19 -9.41
C LEU A 124 1.30 -12.35 -8.60
N GLY A 125 1.38 -12.17 -7.29
CA GLY A 125 2.07 -13.05 -6.34
C GLY A 125 3.56 -12.78 -6.17
N ASN A 126 4.15 -11.84 -6.93
CA ASN A 126 5.48 -11.32 -6.65
C ASN A 126 5.38 -10.14 -5.68
N GLU A 127 5.54 -8.90 -6.10
CA GLU A 127 5.57 -7.72 -5.21
C GLU A 127 4.19 -7.39 -4.62
N VAL A 128 3.13 -7.74 -5.36
CA VAL A 128 1.71 -7.59 -5.01
C VAL A 128 1.05 -8.97 -5.04
N GLY A 129 0.20 -9.28 -4.07
CA GLY A 129 -0.50 -10.56 -4.00
C GLY A 129 -1.82 -10.50 -3.23
N TYR A 130 -2.48 -11.64 -3.10
CA TYR A 130 -3.68 -11.76 -2.26
C TYR A 130 -3.69 -13.02 -1.39
N LEU A 131 -4.44 -12.94 -0.29
CA LEU A 131 -4.72 -14.02 0.64
C LEU A 131 -6.21 -14.07 0.94
N ILE A 132 -6.90 -15.09 0.45
CA ILE A 132 -8.33 -15.30 0.68
C ILE A 132 -8.58 -16.72 1.19
N ARG A 133 -9.82 -16.98 1.63
CA ARG A 133 -10.18 -18.33 2.06
C ARG A 133 -10.03 -19.31 0.90
N PHE A 134 -9.30 -20.39 1.15
CA PHE A 134 -9.02 -21.51 0.24
C PHE A 134 -8.08 -21.19 -0.94
N GLU A 135 -7.52 -19.99 -1.01
CA GLU A 135 -6.65 -19.60 -2.12
C GLU A 135 -5.67 -18.49 -1.70
N ASP A 136 -4.40 -18.71 -1.98
CA ASP A 136 -3.32 -17.78 -1.73
C ASP A 136 -2.47 -17.56 -2.98
N CYS A 137 -2.19 -16.29 -3.28
CA CYS A 137 -1.34 -15.89 -4.40
C CYS A 137 -0.35 -14.83 -3.92
N PHE A 138 0.67 -15.27 -3.19
CA PHE A 138 1.76 -14.43 -2.70
C PHE A 138 3.02 -15.27 -2.42
N LYS A 139 4.18 -14.61 -2.31
CA LYS A 139 5.47 -15.23 -1.99
C LYS A 139 6.08 -14.53 -0.78
N PRO A 140 6.20 -15.21 0.37
CA PRO A 140 6.86 -14.64 1.54
C PRO A 140 8.25 -14.08 1.22
N GLY A 141 8.57 -12.91 1.75
CA GLY A 141 9.84 -12.22 1.50
C GLY A 141 9.95 -11.52 0.14
N ARG A 142 9.00 -11.72 -0.77
CA ARG A 142 8.90 -10.99 -2.05
C ARG A 142 7.64 -10.14 -2.15
N THR A 143 6.51 -10.67 -1.69
CA THR A 143 5.26 -9.91 -1.61
C THR A 143 5.29 -8.96 -0.45
N HIS A 144 4.91 -7.72 -0.72
CA HIS A 144 4.86 -6.67 0.27
C HIS A 144 3.50 -6.00 0.33
N ILE A 145 2.76 -5.93 -0.78
CA ILE A 145 1.36 -5.48 -0.77
C ILE A 145 0.47 -6.73 -0.82
N LEU A 146 -0.28 -6.97 0.25
CA LEU A 146 -1.13 -8.15 0.39
C LEU A 146 -2.60 -7.73 0.54
N TYR A 147 -3.40 -8.00 -0.48
CA TYR A 147 -4.85 -7.84 -0.39
C TYR A 147 -5.47 -9.08 0.25
N MET A 148 -6.41 -8.91 1.15
CA MET A 148 -7.02 -10.04 1.85
C MET A 148 -8.46 -9.76 2.21
N THR A 149 -9.24 -10.80 2.51
CA THR A 149 -10.56 -10.58 3.09
C THR A 149 -10.46 -10.27 4.58
N ASP A 150 -11.40 -9.50 5.13
CA ASP A 150 -11.48 -9.20 6.56
C ASP A 150 -11.35 -10.46 7.44
N GLY A 151 -12.07 -11.53 7.07
CA GLY A 151 -12.02 -12.81 7.78
C GLY A 151 -10.64 -13.49 7.81
N MET A 152 -9.80 -13.27 6.79
CA MET A 152 -8.43 -13.81 6.80
C MET A 152 -7.56 -13.07 7.80
N LEU A 153 -7.75 -11.75 7.96
CA LEU A 153 -6.98 -10.96 8.93
C LEU A 153 -7.40 -11.33 10.36
N ILE A 154 -8.71 -11.50 10.61
CA ILE A 154 -9.21 -12.02 11.90
C ILE A 154 -8.61 -13.39 12.21
N GLN A 155 -8.56 -14.28 11.22
CA GLN A 155 -7.97 -15.61 11.39
C GLN A 155 -6.47 -15.53 11.70
N GLU A 156 -5.74 -14.60 11.08
CA GLU A 156 -4.34 -14.36 11.42
C GLU A 156 -4.15 -13.78 12.81
N MET A 157 -4.99 -12.85 13.26
CA MET A 157 -4.94 -12.35 14.65
C MET A 157 -5.15 -13.45 15.68
N THR A 158 -5.83 -14.55 15.31
CA THR A 158 -5.98 -15.72 16.19
C THR A 158 -4.66 -16.50 16.32
N ARG A 159 -3.79 -16.44 15.31
CA ARG A 159 -2.48 -17.12 15.27
C ARG A 159 -1.35 -16.23 15.78
N ASP A 160 -1.35 -14.98 15.36
CA ASP A 160 -0.42 -13.92 15.75
C ASP A 160 -1.23 -12.70 16.24
N PRO A 161 -1.57 -12.65 17.55
CA PRO A 161 -2.36 -11.56 18.11
C PRO A 161 -1.72 -10.18 17.99
N LEU A 162 -0.41 -10.09 17.77
CA LEU A 162 0.33 -8.84 17.63
C LEU A 162 0.55 -8.44 16.16
N LEU A 163 0.13 -9.28 15.21
CA LEU A 163 0.27 -9.04 13.77
C LEU A 163 1.70 -8.60 13.38
N GLN A 164 2.72 -9.27 13.93
CA GLN A 164 4.13 -8.86 13.83
C GLN A 164 4.67 -8.86 12.40
N ASN A 165 4.08 -9.71 11.54
CA ASN A 165 4.37 -9.79 10.11
C ASN A 165 3.89 -8.55 9.32
N TYR A 166 3.05 -7.71 9.93
CA TYR A 166 2.50 -6.53 9.28
C TYR A 166 3.24 -5.27 9.70
N ARG A 167 3.51 -4.40 8.72
CA ARG A 167 4.07 -3.07 8.97
C ARG A 167 2.99 -2.00 8.96
N VAL A 168 2.00 -2.14 8.08
CA VAL A 168 0.82 -1.29 7.95
C VAL A 168 -0.38 -2.17 7.65
N ILE A 169 -1.52 -1.84 8.23
CA ILE A 169 -2.81 -2.48 7.97
C ILE A 169 -3.76 -1.38 7.49
N ILE A 170 -4.35 -1.59 6.33
CA ILE A 170 -5.40 -0.74 5.75
C ILE A 170 -6.70 -1.52 5.85
N LEU A 171 -7.61 -1.03 6.70
CA LEU A 171 -9.00 -1.51 6.74
C LEU A 171 -9.78 -0.70 5.72
N ASP A 172 -10.10 -1.30 4.58
CA ASP A 172 -10.84 -0.63 3.51
C ASP A 172 -12.35 -0.83 3.68
N GLU A 173 -13.15 -0.02 2.98
CA GLU A 173 -14.62 -0.13 2.97
C GLU A 173 -15.25 -0.07 4.38
N VAL A 174 -14.58 0.60 5.34
CA VAL A 174 -15.04 0.67 6.75
C VAL A 174 -16.42 1.32 6.93
N HIS A 175 -16.86 2.06 5.92
CA HIS A 175 -18.17 2.67 5.86
C HIS A 175 -19.31 1.65 5.65
N GLU A 176 -19.02 0.44 5.16
CA GLU A 176 -20.01 -0.64 5.05
C GLU A 176 -20.46 -1.18 6.42
N ARG A 177 -19.71 -0.87 7.51
CA ARG A 177 -20.08 -1.22 8.89
C ARG A 177 -20.44 -2.70 9.08
N SER A 178 -19.73 -3.59 8.39
CA SER A 178 -19.94 -5.03 8.53
C SER A 178 -19.50 -5.51 9.92
N LEU A 179 -20.07 -6.61 10.41
CA LEU A 179 -19.69 -7.22 11.69
C LEU A 179 -18.20 -7.56 11.74
N GLN A 180 -17.63 -8.02 10.63
CA GLN A 180 -16.22 -8.40 10.54
C GLN A 180 -15.29 -7.19 10.64
N VAL A 181 -15.65 -6.09 9.97
CA VAL A 181 -14.92 -4.82 10.06
C VAL A 181 -15.02 -4.23 11.46
N ASP A 182 -16.20 -4.19 12.06
CA ASP A 182 -16.39 -3.68 13.43
C ASP A 182 -15.60 -4.50 14.45
N LEU A 183 -15.56 -5.84 14.27
CA LEU A 183 -14.71 -6.72 15.09
C LEU A 183 -13.22 -6.43 14.87
N LEU A 184 -12.75 -6.30 13.63
CA LEU A 184 -11.36 -5.95 13.32
C LEU A 184 -10.95 -4.62 13.95
N LEU A 185 -11.79 -3.59 13.86
CA LEU A 185 -11.53 -2.30 14.51
C LEU A 185 -11.39 -2.45 16.03
N GLY A 186 -12.25 -3.27 16.66
CA GLY A 186 -12.17 -3.57 18.08
C GLY A 186 -10.88 -4.30 18.48
N LEU A 187 -10.46 -5.27 17.67
CA LEU A 187 -9.25 -6.07 17.90
C LEU A 187 -7.98 -5.27 17.64
N VAL A 188 -7.89 -4.56 16.51
CA VAL A 188 -6.72 -3.74 16.12
C VAL A 188 -6.52 -2.58 17.09
N LYS A 189 -7.56 -2.08 17.75
CA LYS A 189 -7.42 -1.05 18.80
C LYS A 189 -6.63 -1.54 20.03
N LYS A 190 -6.49 -2.85 20.23
CA LYS A 190 -5.80 -3.44 21.41
C LYS A 190 -4.31 -3.68 21.19
N ILE A 191 -3.82 -3.55 19.95
CA ILE A 191 -2.42 -3.68 19.57
C ILE A 191 -1.80 -2.30 19.33
#